data_AF-A0A644X6W8-F1
#
_entry.id   AF-A0A644X6W8-F1
#
_cell.length_a   1.000
_cell.length_b   1.000
_cell.length_c   1.000
_cell.angle_alpha   90.00
_cell.angle_beta   90.00
_cell.angle_gamma   90.00
#
_symmetry.space_group_name_H-M   'P 1'
#
loop_
_entity.id
_entity.type
_entity.pdbx_description
1 polymer ?
#
loop_
_entity_poly.entity_id
_entity_poly.type
_entity_poly.pdbx_seq_one_letter_code
_entity_poly.pdbx_strand_id
1 'polypeptide(L)' 'MKKFIVLILISLFINFNIVKADPQFSTNIFKEGIYDVNSINRSLGTITTVQNISKDKNLYLIVLDDKQAVI' A
#
# COMPACT_ATOMS: atom_id res chain seq x y z
N MET A 1 -5.42 -14.45 -41.59
CA MET A 1 -5.67 -15.03 -40.24
C MET A 1 -4.43 -15.11 -39.36
N LYS A 2 -3.26 -15.57 -39.86
CA LYS A 2 -2.01 -15.62 -39.07
C LYS A 2 -1.59 -14.27 -38.44
N LYS A 3 -1.71 -13.16 -39.18
CA LYS A 3 -1.38 -11.80 -38.67
C LYS A 3 -2.27 -11.36 -37.50
N PHE A 4 -3.54 -11.75 -37.49
CA PHE A 4 -4.49 -11.44 -36.41
C PHE A 4 -4.17 -12.22 -35.14
N ILE A 5 -3.80 -13.50 -35.29
CA ILE A 5 -3.38 -14.36 -34.18
C ILE A 5 -2.13 -13.78 -33.49
N VAL A 6 -1.15 -13.32 -34.26
CA VAL A 6 0.06 -12.67 -33.71
C VAL A 6 -0.29 -11.41 -32.91
N LEU A 7 -1.22 -10.58 -33.41
CA LEU A 7 -1.65 -9.37 -32.71
C LEU A 7 -2.35 -9.69 -31.37
N ILE A 8 -3.20 -10.72 -31.36
CA ILE A 8 -3.90 -11.19 -30.15
C ILE A 8 -2.91 -11.71 -29.12
N LEU A 9 -1.90 -12.48 -29.55
CA LEU A 9 -0.84 -12.98 -28.66
C LEU A 9 -0.04 -11.84 -28.02
N ILE A 10 0.36 -10.83 -28.80
CA ILE A 10 1.07 -9.66 -28.29
C ILE A 10 0.21 -8.91 -27.25
N SER A 11 -1.08 -8.71 -27.54
CA SER A 11 -2.01 -8.09 -26.61
C SER A 11 -2.15 -8.89 -25.30
N LEU A 12 -2.26 -10.22 -25.37
CA LEU A 12 -2.30 -11.07 -24.18
C LEU A 12 -1.01 -10.95 -23.36
N PHE A 13 0.16 -11.03 -23.98
CA PHE A 13 1.46 -10.92 -23.28
C PHE A 13 1.64 -9.60 -22.55
N ILE A 14 1.17 -8.49 -23.13
CA ILE A 14 1.24 -7.17 -22.49
C ILE A 14 0.30 -7.11 -21.27
N ASN A 15 -0.91 -7.66 -21.37
CA ASN A 15 -1.87 -7.67 -20.25
C ASN A 15 -1.40 -8.50 -19.05
N PHE A 16 -0.74 -9.64 -19.28
CA PHE A 16 -0.23 -10.48 -18.18
C PHE A 16 1.01 -9.90 -17.46
N ASN A 17 1.68 -8.89 -18.03
CA ASN A 17 2.82 -8.24 -17.39
C ASN A 17 2.43 -7.15 -16.37
N ILE A 18 1.14 -6.79 -16.26
CA ILE A 18 0.67 -5.75 -15.33
C ILE A 18 0.69 -6.23 -13.86
N VAL A 19 0.82 -7.53 -13.60
CA VAL A 19 0.61 -8.15 -12.27
C VAL A 19 1.80 -7.98 -11.31
N LYS A 20 2.91 -7.34 -11.72
CA LYS A 20 4.11 -7.13 -10.87
C LYS A 20 4.42 -5.67 -10.58
N ALA A 21 3.42 -4.80 -10.53
CA ALA A 21 3.62 -3.51 -9.91
C ALA A 21 3.70 -3.71 -8.39
N ASP A 22 4.89 -3.59 -7.81
CA ASP A 22 4.99 -3.39 -6.36
C ASP A 22 4.17 -2.13 -6.03
N PRO A 23 3.27 -2.17 -5.03
CA PRO A 23 2.55 -0.99 -4.62
C PRO A 23 3.58 0.10 -4.28
N GLN A 24 3.39 1.31 -4.81
CA GLN A 24 4.18 2.46 -4.38
C GLN A 24 3.89 2.68 -2.90
N PHE A 25 4.75 2.14 -2.04
CA PHE A 25 4.67 2.40 -0.62
C PHE A 25 4.96 3.86 -0.37
N SER A 26 4.08 4.54 0.37
CA SER A 26 4.39 5.84 0.94
C SER A 26 5.71 5.74 1.70
N THR A 27 6.57 6.74 1.56
CA THR A 27 7.91 6.81 2.16
C THR A 27 7.92 6.78 3.69
N ASN A 28 6.74 6.86 4.32
CA ASN A 28 6.58 6.85 5.76
C ASN A 28 6.51 5.42 6.30
N ILE A 29 7.68 4.77 6.42
CA ILE A 29 7.80 3.48 7.12
C ILE A 29 7.91 3.74 8.62
N PHE A 30 6.91 3.29 9.38
CA PHE A 30 6.91 3.37 10.84
C PHE A 30 7.44 2.07 11.46
N LYS A 31 8.15 2.20 12.57
CA LYS A 31 8.56 1.07 13.41
C LYS A 31 7.55 0.91 14.55
N GLU A 32 7.72 -0.14 15.35
CA GLU A 32 6.94 -0.28 16.58
C GLU A 32 7.19 0.92 17.50
N GLY A 33 6.10 1.54 17.98
CA GLY A 33 6.17 2.71 18.85
C GLY A 33 4.85 3.48 18.94
N ILE A 34 4.88 4.55 19.74
CA ILE A 34 3.77 5.50 19.88
C ILE A 34 4.11 6.72 19.03
N TYR A 35 3.16 7.14 18.20
CA TYR A 35 3.32 8.27 17.29
C TYR A 35 2.21 9.30 17.52
N ASP A 36 2.58 10.57 17.54
CA ASP A 36 1.61 11.65 17.41
C ASP A 36 1.09 11.64 15.97
N VAL A 37 -0.23 11.71 15.78
CA VAL A 37 -0.85 11.79 14.45
C VAL A 37 -0.26 12.95 13.62
N ASN A 38 0.10 14.06 14.27
CA ASN A 38 0.74 15.21 13.62
C ASN A 38 2.18 14.92 13.15
N SER A 39 2.86 13.94 13.76
CA SER A 39 4.20 13.52 13.35
C SER A 39 4.19 12.63 12.10
N ILE A 40 3.03 12.06 11.74
CA ILE A 40 2.84 11.30 10.51
C ILE A 40 2.69 12.32 9.37
N ASN A 41 3.73 12.44 8.53
CA ASN A 41 3.85 13.51 7.53
C ASN A 41 2.57 13.65 6.68
N ARG A 42 1.85 14.77 6.87
CA ARG A 42 0.51 15.06 6.31
C ARG A 42 0.50 15.31 4.80
N SER A 43 1.59 15.03 4.09
CA SER A 43 1.73 15.38 2.67
C SER A 43 0.81 14.59 1.72
N LEU A 44 -0.02 13.67 2.24
CA LEU A 44 -0.89 12.79 1.45
C LEU A 44 -2.41 12.98 1.72
N GLY A 45 -2.82 14.02 2.45
CA GLY A 45 -4.23 14.22 2.81
C GLY A 45 -4.66 13.37 4.02
N THR A 46 -5.96 13.03 4.11
CA THR A 46 -6.48 12.16 5.18
C THR A 46 -5.80 10.78 5.09
N ILE A 47 -5.09 10.37 6.14
CA ILE A 47 -4.53 9.01 6.23
C ILE A 47 -5.70 8.04 6.32
N THR A 48 -6.02 7.38 5.21
CA THR A 48 -7.15 6.47 5.12
C THR A 48 -6.75 5.01 5.27
N THR A 49 -5.44 4.70 5.17
CA THR A 49 -4.96 3.31 5.17
C THR A 49 -3.65 3.16 5.94
N VAL A 50 -3.54 2.06 6.68
CA VAL A 50 -2.31 1.56 7.28
C VAL A 50 -2.07 0.16 6.73
N GLN A 51 -0.85 -0.11 6.29
CA GLN A 51 -0.49 -1.42 5.72
C GLN A 51 0.69 -2.01 6.49
N ASN A 52 0.56 -3.29 6.84
CA ASN A 52 1.69 -4.08 7.30
C ASN A 52 2.54 -4.54 6.11
N ILE A 53 3.79 -4.10 6.05
CA ILE A 53 4.75 -4.49 5.01
C ILE A 53 5.66 -5.67 5.42
N SER A 54 5.46 -6.21 6.63
CA SER A 54 6.23 -7.34 7.12
C SER A 54 5.79 -8.63 6.42
N LYS A 55 6.74 -9.50 6.09
CA LYS A 55 6.45 -10.79 5.45
C LYS A 55 5.94 -11.85 6.44
N ASP A 56 6.35 -11.72 7.70
CA ASP A 56 6.29 -12.78 8.72
C ASP A 56 5.77 -12.29 10.08
N LYS A 57 5.47 -10.99 10.20
CA LYS A 57 5.00 -10.37 11.45
C LYS A 57 3.59 -9.83 11.31
N ASN A 58 2.85 -9.83 12.41
CA ASN A 58 1.53 -9.23 12.49
C ASN A 58 1.64 -7.76 12.93
N LEU A 59 0.66 -6.95 12.51
CA LEU A 59 0.51 -5.56 12.94
C LEU A 59 -0.63 -5.47 13.95
N TYR A 60 -0.35 -4.85 15.09
CA TYR A 60 -1.36 -4.42 16.05
C TYR A 60 -1.34 -2.90 16.11
N LEU A 61 -2.52 -2.29 15.95
CA LEU A 61 -2.68 -0.84 15.92
C LEU A 61 -3.76 -0.45 16.92
N ILE A 62 -3.47 0.55 17.74
CA ILE A 62 -4.44 1.19 18.64
C ILE A 62 -4.47 2.66 18.28
N VAL A 63 -5.65 3.18 18.00
CA VAL A 63 -5.88 4.61 17.78
C VAL A 63 -6.49 5.18 19.05
N LEU A 64 -5.91 6.26 19.54
CA LEU A 64 -6.35 6.94 20.75
C LEU A 64 -6.85 8.35 20.39
N ASP A 65 -7.88 8.81 21.07
CA ASP A 65 -8.33 10.21 21.02
C ASP A 65 -7.41 11.14 21.83
N ASP A 66 -7.75 12.42 21.86
CA ASP A 66 -7.04 13.45 22.63
C ASP A 66 -7.03 13.20 24.14
N LYS A 67 -7.97 12.38 24.64
CA LYS A 67 -8.09 11.96 26.04
C LYS A 67 -7.49 10.58 26.30
N GLN A 68 -6.75 10.03 25.33
CA GLN A 68 -6.13 8.70 25.39
C GLN A 68 -7.17 7.55 25.49
N ALA A 69 -8.42 7.79 25.08
CA ALA A 69 -9.43 6.75 24.97
C ALA A 69 -9.31 6.05 23.61
N VAL A 70 -9.52 4.74 23.60
CA VAL A 70 -9.50 3.93 22.36
C VAL A 70 -10.70 4.31 21.49
N ILE A 71 -10.45 4.57 20.21
CA ILE A 71 -11.46 4.84 19.18
C ILE A 71 -11.72 3.57 18.36
#